data_AF-W6NJ35-F1
#
_entry.id   AF-W6NJ35-F1
#
_cell.length_a   1.000
_cell.length_b   1.000
_cell.length_c   1.000
_cell.angle_alpha   90.00
_cell.angle_beta   90.00
_cell.angle_gamma   90.00
#
_symmetry.space_group_name_H-M   'P 1'
#
loop_
_entity.id
_entity.type
_entity.pdbx_description
1 polymer ?
#
loop_
_entity_poly.entity_id
_entity_poly.type
_entity_poly.pdbx_seq_one_letter_code
_entity_poly.pdbx_strand_id
1 'polypeptide(L)'
;MHVWHSLYNRFDEGLLPRENITDMVMVSMEHVGVLESHIAALRNRIAELKTQLGKGNAAGCSNSMADSGHSSGTGQSEERLANNEQWPSSRESGIGDRCSDEALARFPLRWQPLRGATHCSAKSCRAEFPSVIDRRIHCHRCGKIFCRRCVKMTADGRERVCDGCRDET
;
A
#
# COMPACT_ATOMS: atom_id res chain seq x y z
N MET A 1 37.71 -6.75 28.42
CA MET A 1 37.47 -6.40 27.00
C MET A 1 36.39 -7.26 26.31
N HIS A 2 35.57 -8.02 27.04
CA HIS A 2 34.64 -9.00 26.43
C HIS A 2 33.43 -8.37 25.72
N VAL A 3 33.01 -7.16 26.12
CA VAL A 3 31.84 -6.48 25.55
C VAL A 3 32.08 -6.15 24.08
N TRP A 4 33.22 -5.54 23.74
CA TRP A 4 33.58 -5.20 22.38
C TRP A 4 33.81 -6.43 21.51
N HIS A 5 34.46 -7.46 22.07
CA HIS A 5 34.61 -8.75 21.40
C HIS A 5 33.26 -9.38 21.04
N SER A 6 32.32 -9.38 21.98
CA SER A 6 30.98 -9.95 21.76
C SER A 6 30.14 -9.09 20.81
N LEU A 7 30.33 -7.76 20.77
CA LEU A 7 29.63 -6.86 19.84
C LEU A 7 30.11 -7.03 18.40
N TYR A 8 31.41 -7.15 18.17
CA TYR A 8 31.99 -7.35 16.85
C TYR A 8 31.84 -8.80 16.36
N ASN A 9 31.98 -9.78 17.26
CA ASN A 9 31.80 -11.22 16.98
C ASN A 9 30.41 -11.72 17.40
N ARG A 10 29.40 -10.86 17.33
CA ARG A 10 28.01 -11.14 17.78
C ARG A 10 27.37 -12.38 17.15
N PHE A 11 27.87 -12.80 16.00
CA PHE A 11 27.41 -13.97 15.26
C PHE A 11 28.16 -15.25 15.62
N ASP A 12 29.39 -15.13 16.13
CA ASP A 12 30.23 -16.27 16.53
C ASP A 12 30.01 -16.61 18.02
N GLU A 13 29.68 -15.62 18.84
CA GLU A 13 29.31 -15.79 20.26
C GLU A 13 27.82 -16.14 20.46
N GLY A 14 27.07 -16.40 19.39
CA GLY A 14 25.66 -16.82 19.47
C GLY A 14 24.66 -15.75 19.95
N LEU A 15 25.09 -14.50 20.15
CA LEU A 15 24.21 -13.38 20.52
C LEU A 15 23.12 -13.13 19.46
N LEU A 16 23.40 -13.41 18.19
CA LEU A 16 22.43 -13.44 17.10
C LEU A 16 22.70 -14.66 16.23
N PRO A 17 21.74 -15.58 16.05
CA PRO A 17 21.87 -16.66 15.07
C PRO A 17 22.15 -16.09 13.67
N ARG A 18 23.16 -16.63 12.98
CA ARG A 18 23.40 -16.28 11.57
C ARG A 18 22.18 -16.72 10.75
N GLU A 19 21.52 -15.77 10.12
CA GLU A 19 20.50 -16.06 9.13
C GLU A 19 21.17 -16.70 7.92
N ASN A 20 20.52 -17.70 7.32
CA ASN A 20 20.98 -18.28 6.07
C ASN A 20 20.98 -17.20 4.99
N ILE A 21 22.16 -16.80 4.53
CA ILE A 21 22.35 -15.74 3.55
C ILE A 21 21.60 -16.07 2.25
N THR A 22 21.62 -17.34 1.84
CA THR A 22 20.90 -17.79 0.64
C THR A 22 19.40 -17.52 0.76
N ASP A 23 18.79 -17.82 1.90
CA ASP A 23 17.36 -17.59 2.13
C ASP A 23 17.03 -16.08 2.15
N MET A 24 17.90 -15.27 2.76
CA MET A 24 17.72 -13.82 2.77
C MET A 24 17.81 -13.21 1.37
N VAL A 25 18.78 -13.65 0.57
CA VAL A 25 18.95 -13.19 -0.82
C VAL A 25 17.73 -13.61 -1.64
N MET A 26 17.29 -14.87 -1.54
CA MET A 26 16.10 -15.35 -2.25
C MET A 26 14.84 -14.54 -1.89
N VAL A 27 14.59 -14.29 -0.59
CA VAL A 27 13.43 -13.49 -0.17
C VAL A 27 13.53 -12.04 -0.63
N SER A 28 14.74 -11.47 -0.66
CA SER A 28 14.95 -10.11 -1.15
C SER A 28 14.71 -10.00 -2.64
N MET A 29 15.23 -10.95 -3.43
CA MET A 29 14.99 -11.04 -4.87
C MET A 29 13.50 -11.24 -5.18
N GLU A 30 12.81 -12.09 -4.41
CA GLU A 30 11.36 -12.26 -4.52
C GLU A 30 10.61 -10.95 -4.27
N HIS A 31 10.96 -10.23 -3.20
CA HIS A 31 10.33 -8.95 -2.89
C HIS A 31 10.55 -7.92 -4.01
N VAL A 32 11.76 -7.86 -4.58
CA VAL A 32 12.07 -6.99 -5.72
C VAL A 32 11.16 -7.31 -6.91
N GLY A 33 11.02 -8.58 -7.29
CA GLY A 33 10.14 -8.96 -8.41
C GLY A 33 8.67 -8.62 -8.17
N VAL A 34 8.20 -8.77 -6.93
CA VAL A 34 6.84 -8.35 -6.53
C VAL A 34 6.67 -6.83 -6.69
N LEU A 35 7.64 -6.04 -6.21
CA LEU A 35 7.62 -4.58 -6.35
C LEU A 35 7.67 -4.13 -7.81
N GLU A 36 8.48 -4.77 -8.65
CA GLU A 36 8.55 -4.48 -10.08
C GLU A 36 7.20 -4.71 -10.77
N SER A 37 6.53 -5.82 -10.47
CA SER A 37 5.18 -6.12 -10.96
C SER A 37 4.17 -5.07 -10.53
N HIS A 38 4.23 -4.64 -9.26
CA HIS A 38 3.36 -3.59 -8.75
C HIS A 38 3.60 -2.24 -9.42
N ILE A 39 4.86 -1.87 -9.63
CA ILE A 39 5.22 -0.64 -10.35
C ILE A 39 4.67 -0.70 -11.78
N ALA A 40 4.78 -1.84 -12.47
CA ALA A 40 4.22 -2.00 -13.80
C ALA A 40 2.68 -1.86 -13.82
N ALA A 41 1.99 -2.49 -12.86
CA ALA A 41 0.54 -2.39 -12.73
C ALA A 41 0.09 -0.94 -12.48
N LEU A 42 0.77 -0.22 -11.58
CA LEU A 42 0.49 1.19 -11.28
C LEU A 42 0.73 2.08 -12.51
N ARG A 43 1.84 1.87 -13.24
CA ARG A 43 2.13 2.60 -14.49
C ARG A 43 1.02 2.39 -15.53
N ASN A 44 0.55 1.16 -15.70
CA ASN A 44 -0.55 0.84 -16.62
C ASN A 44 -1.84 1.54 -16.21
N ARG A 45 -2.17 1.53 -14.90
CA ARG A 45 -3.37 2.21 -14.40
C ARG A 45 -3.31 3.73 -14.59
N ILE A 46 -2.15 4.34 -14.35
CA ILE A 46 -1.93 5.76 -14.62
C ILE A 46 -2.13 6.08 -16.11
N ALA A 47 -1.61 5.23 -17.01
CA ALA A 47 -1.79 5.42 -18.45
C ALA A 47 -3.28 5.33 -18.84
N GLU A 48 -4.00 4.33 -18.33
CA GLU A 48 -5.43 4.16 -18.57
C GLU A 48 -6.23 5.38 -18.11
N LEU A 49 -6.01 5.84 -16.87
CA LEU A 49 -6.69 7.02 -16.32
C LEU A 49 -6.39 8.29 -17.12
N LYS A 50 -5.14 8.48 -17.59
CA LYS A 50 -4.78 9.60 -18.48
C LYS A 50 -5.57 9.57 -19.79
N THR A 51 -5.78 8.40 -20.39
CA THR A 51 -6.58 8.28 -21.62
C THR A 51 -8.06 8.60 -21.39
N GLN A 52 -8.60 8.27 -20.22
CA GLN A 52 -9.98 8.59 -19.85
C GLN A 52 -10.17 10.10 -19.66
N LEU A 53 -9.22 10.78 -19.00
CA LEU A 53 -9.23 12.24 -18.88
C LEU A 53 -9.11 12.95 -20.25
N GLY A 54 -8.26 12.45 -21.15
CA GLY A 54 -8.11 13.03 -22.49
C GLY A 54 -9.37 12.95 -23.36
N LYS A 55 -10.23 11.94 -23.14
CA LYS A 55 -11.52 11.80 -23.84
C LYS A 55 -12.59 12.76 -23.32
N GLY A 56 -12.52 13.19 -22.05
CA GLY A 56 -13.42 14.20 -21.47
C GLY A 56 -13.24 15.60 -22.09
N ASN A 57 -12.06 15.91 -22.61
CA ASN A 57 -11.77 17.22 -23.24
C ASN A 57 -12.06 17.27 -24.75
N ALA A 58 -12.29 16.13 -25.40
CA ALA A 58 -12.52 16.07 -26.86
C ALA A 58 -14.00 15.90 -27.26
N ALA A 59 -14.91 15.66 -26.30
CA ALA A 59 -16.32 15.39 -26.53
C ALA A 59 -17.27 16.27 -25.69
N GLY A 60 -16.90 17.53 -25.44
CA GLY A 60 -17.72 18.50 -24.72
C GLY A 60 -17.94 19.77 -25.55
N CYS A 61 -19.10 19.83 -26.20
CA CYS A 61 -19.57 20.95 -26.99
C CYS A 61 -19.66 22.26 -26.20
N SER A 62 -19.38 23.35 -26.92
CA SER A 62 -19.85 24.72 -26.72
C SER A 62 -21.06 24.86 -25.80
N ASN A 63 -20.88 25.46 -24.62
CA ASN A 63 -21.93 26.21 -23.94
C ASN A 63 -21.38 27.61 -23.64
N SER A 64 -21.76 28.54 -24.50
CA SER A 64 -21.69 29.98 -24.26
C SER A 64 -22.92 30.43 -23.47
N MET A 65 -22.76 31.54 -22.74
CA MET A 65 -23.76 32.41 -22.08
C MET A 65 -24.26 31.96 -20.69
N ALA A 66 -24.44 32.83 -19.68
CA ALA A 66 -24.54 34.29 -19.69
C ALA A 66 -23.96 34.91 -18.40
N ASP A 67 -23.40 36.11 -18.58
CA ASP A 67 -23.18 37.14 -17.57
C ASP A 67 -24.54 37.59 -17.01
N SER A 68 -24.63 37.69 -15.69
CA SER A 68 -25.72 38.41 -15.02
C SER A 68 -25.12 39.18 -13.86
N GLY A 69 -24.56 40.34 -14.21
CA GLY A 69 -24.30 41.42 -13.27
C GLY A 69 -25.60 41.96 -12.67
N HIS A 70 -25.61 42.14 -11.35
CA HIS A 70 -26.46 43.11 -10.66
C HIS A 70 -25.67 43.71 -9.49
N SER A 71 -25.42 45.01 -9.59
CA SER A 71 -24.83 45.86 -8.55
C SER A 71 -25.90 46.48 -7.65
N SER A 72 -25.52 46.72 -6.38
CA SER A 72 -25.68 47.97 -5.61
C SER A 72 -26.32 47.82 -4.23
N GLY A 73 -25.70 48.43 -3.21
CA GLY A 73 -26.36 48.75 -1.92
C GLY A 73 -25.40 48.96 -0.75
N THR A 74 -24.85 50.17 -0.60
CA THR A 74 -24.07 50.66 0.54
C THR A 74 -24.91 50.91 1.80
N GLY A 75 -24.38 50.61 2.99
CA GLY A 75 -24.89 51.10 4.28
C GLY A 75 -23.96 50.74 5.46
N GLN A 76 -23.35 51.75 6.08
CA GLN A 76 -22.44 51.66 7.23
C GLN A 76 -23.23 51.65 8.56
N SER A 77 -22.78 50.91 9.58
CA SER A 77 -22.43 51.44 10.94
C SER A 77 -22.28 50.35 12.01
N GLU A 78 -21.08 50.37 12.62
CA GLU A 78 -20.69 50.19 14.04
C GLU A 78 -21.04 48.93 14.87
N GLU A 79 -19.96 48.17 15.10
CA GLU A 79 -19.47 47.52 16.33
C GLU A 79 -20.44 47.05 17.43
N ARG A 80 -20.46 45.73 17.66
CA ARG A 80 -20.23 45.15 19.01
C ARG A 80 -19.89 43.66 18.98
N LEU A 81 -18.66 43.38 19.40
CA LEU A 81 -18.12 42.23 20.14
C LEU A 81 -18.96 40.93 20.20
N ALA A 82 -18.40 39.87 19.61
CA ALA A 82 -17.96 38.64 20.29
C ALA A 82 -18.23 37.37 19.46
N ASN A 83 -17.12 36.76 19.04
CA ASN A 83 -16.89 35.32 19.02
C ASN A 83 -17.68 34.48 17.99
N ASN A 84 -17.11 34.30 16.80
CA ASN A 84 -17.23 33.07 16.02
C ASN A 84 -16.08 33.04 14.99
N GLU A 85 -15.55 31.85 14.67
CA GLU A 85 -15.17 31.49 13.28
C GLU A 85 -15.15 29.95 13.19
N GLN A 86 -16.36 29.41 13.30
CA GLN A 86 -16.83 28.28 12.51
C GLN A 86 -16.46 28.50 11.02
N TRP A 87 -15.34 27.92 10.60
CA TRP A 87 -15.04 27.33 9.28
C TRP A 87 -15.56 28.01 7.99
N PRO A 88 -14.67 28.55 7.12
CA PRO A 88 -15.02 28.80 5.73
C PRO A 88 -14.82 27.52 4.90
N SER A 89 -15.95 26.88 4.61
CA SER A 89 -16.06 25.89 3.54
C SER A 89 -15.89 26.65 2.24
N SER A 90 -14.70 26.57 1.65
CA SER A 90 -14.50 26.98 0.26
C SER A 90 -15.30 26.02 -0.62
N ARG A 91 -16.44 26.49 -1.11
CA ARG A 91 -17.11 25.86 -2.25
C ARG A 91 -16.22 26.03 -3.48
N GLU A 92 -16.12 24.92 -4.21
CA GLU A 92 -15.83 24.82 -5.65
C GLU A 92 -14.38 24.60 -6.11
N SER A 93 -13.98 23.34 -6.10
CA SER A 93 -13.84 22.63 -7.37
C SER A 93 -14.28 21.19 -7.18
N GLY A 94 -15.37 20.83 -7.86
CA GLY A 94 -16.00 19.51 -7.82
C GLY A 94 -15.18 18.45 -8.54
N ILE A 95 -13.97 18.18 -8.05
CA ILE A 95 -13.30 16.90 -8.27
C ILE A 95 -13.11 16.32 -6.88
N GLY A 96 -14.19 15.73 -6.35
CA GLY A 96 -14.03 14.76 -5.29
C GLY A 96 -13.06 13.72 -5.82
N ASP A 97 -11.85 13.71 -5.28
CA ASP A 97 -10.81 12.74 -5.57
C ASP A 97 -11.31 11.37 -5.12
N ARG A 98 -12.14 10.76 -5.97
CA ARG A 98 -12.50 9.35 -5.91
C ARG A 98 -11.37 8.58 -6.58
N CYS A 99 -10.13 8.81 -6.16
CA CYS A 99 -9.11 7.79 -6.33
C CYS A 99 -9.54 6.65 -5.40
N SER A 100 -10.19 5.61 -5.95
CA SER A 100 -10.56 4.43 -5.17
C SER A 100 -9.32 3.90 -4.45
N ASP A 101 -9.25 4.16 -3.15
CA ASP A 101 -8.26 3.64 -2.20
C ASP A 101 -8.14 2.10 -2.32
N GLU A 102 -9.24 1.45 -2.73
CA GLU A 102 -9.35 0.03 -3.02
C GLU A 102 -8.32 -0.50 -4.04
N ALA A 103 -7.93 0.29 -5.05
CA ALA A 103 -6.96 -0.16 -6.05
C ALA A 103 -5.52 -0.19 -5.50
N LEU A 104 -5.21 0.67 -4.53
CA LEU A 104 -3.91 0.73 -3.86
C LEU A 104 -3.82 -0.25 -2.69
N ALA A 105 -4.95 -0.60 -2.07
CA ALA A 105 -5.04 -1.59 -0.99
C ALA A 105 -4.54 -2.99 -1.39
N ARG A 106 -4.46 -3.28 -2.69
CA ARG A 106 -3.96 -4.55 -3.24
C ARG A 106 -2.42 -4.69 -3.19
N PHE A 107 -1.69 -3.60 -2.96
CA PHE A 107 -0.23 -3.62 -2.92
C PHE A 107 0.29 -3.77 -1.47
N PRO A 108 1.17 -4.75 -1.19
CA PRO A 108 1.77 -4.92 0.12
C PRO A 108 2.74 -3.77 0.38
N LEU A 109 2.27 -2.76 1.11
CA LEU A 109 3.14 -1.67 1.57
C LEU A 109 4.17 -2.16 2.59
N ARG A 110 4.00 -3.37 3.16
CA ARG A 110 4.89 -3.94 4.17
C ARG A 110 5.23 -5.41 3.90
N TRP A 111 6.47 -5.66 3.53
CA TRP A 111 7.04 -7.00 3.43
C TRP A 111 7.55 -7.47 4.80
N GLN A 112 7.01 -8.56 5.32
CA GLN A 112 7.37 -9.07 6.64
C GLN A 112 8.78 -9.70 6.60
N PRO A 113 9.68 -9.37 7.54
CA PRO A 113 10.97 -10.06 7.61
C PRO A 113 10.80 -11.53 8.02
N LEU A 114 11.68 -12.41 7.55
CA LEU A 114 11.73 -13.80 8.03
C LEU A 114 12.03 -13.87 9.53
N ARG A 115 12.80 -12.91 10.03
CA ARG A 115 13.15 -12.76 11.45
C ARG A 115 11.90 -12.57 12.29
N GLY A 116 11.75 -13.41 13.31
CA GLY A 116 10.60 -13.35 14.22
C GLY A 116 9.29 -13.89 13.64
N ALA A 117 9.26 -14.31 12.37
CA ALA A 117 8.13 -15.05 11.83
C ALA A 117 8.22 -16.51 12.29
N THR A 118 7.66 -16.78 13.47
CA THR A 118 7.64 -18.10 14.10
C THR A 118 6.39 -18.91 13.78
N HIS A 119 5.32 -18.26 13.30
CA HIS A 119 4.04 -18.91 13.01
C HIS A 119 3.42 -18.38 11.71
N CYS A 120 2.61 -19.23 11.07
CA CYS A 120 1.79 -18.86 9.93
C CYS A 120 0.86 -17.68 10.28
N SER A 121 0.85 -16.65 9.42
CA SER A 121 0.05 -15.44 9.66
C SER A 121 -1.47 -15.65 9.51
N ALA A 122 -1.90 -16.80 8.98
CA ALA A 122 -3.33 -17.11 8.89
C ALA A 122 -3.89 -17.42 10.28
N LYS A 123 -4.90 -16.64 10.70
CA LYS A 123 -5.52 -16.71 12.04
C LYS A 123 -6.04 -18.11 12.39
N SER A 124 -6.58 -18.82 11.42
CA SER A 124 -7.12 -20.18 11.55
C SER A 124 -6.05 -21.28 11.55
N CYS A 125 -4.86 -21.01 11.02
CA CYS A 125 -3.80 -22.00 10.88
C CYS A 125 -2.81 -21.92 12.04
N ARG A 126 -2.16 -20.75 12.22
CA ARG A 126 -1.14 -20.50 13.26
C ARG A 126 -0.10 -21.62 13.44
N ALA A 127 0.16 -22.41 12.41
CA ALA A 127 1.16 -23.47 12.47
C ALA A 127 2.53 -22.84 12.76
N GLU A 128 3.24 -23.39 13.74
CA GLU A 128 4.62 -23.01 14.06
C GLU A 128 5.54 -23.36 12.87
N PHE A 129 6.64 -22.63 12.73
CA PHE A 129 7.70 -22.91 11.78
C PHE A 129 8.89 -23.56 12.51
N PRO A 130 8.85 -24.89 12.73
CA PRO A 130 9.78 -25.58 13.63
C PRO A 130 11.23 -25.68 13.12
N SER A 131 11.50 -25.49 11.81
CA SER A 131 12.88 -25.51 11.28
C SER A 131 13.01 -24.91 9.87
N VAL A 132 14.27 -24.83 9.39
CA VAL A 132 14.68 -24.46 8.01
C VAL A 132 13.95 -25.27 6.93
N ILE A 133 13.45 -26.46 7.26
CA ILE A 133 12.75 -27.36 6.33
C ILE A 133 11.32 -26.87 6.05
N ASP A 134 10.68 -26.19 7.01
CA ASP A 134 9.35 -25.62 6.79
C ASP A 134 9.49 -24.26 6.10
N ARG A 135 9.15 -24.25 4.81
CA ARG A 135 9.22 -23.03 3.99
C ARG A 135 8.22 -21.99 4.50
N ARG A 136 8.77 -20.89 4.99
CA ARG A 136 8.10 -19.61 5.20
C ARG A 136 7.87 -18.95 3.84
N ILE A 137 6.62 -18.69 3.50
CA ILE A 137 6.23 -18.20 2.18
C ILE A 137 5.51 -16.86 2.33
N HIS A 138 6.00 -15.84 1.65
CA HIS A 138 5.32 -14.54 1.60
C HIS A 138 4.12 -14.56 0.66
N CYS A 139 3.06 -13.87 1.06
CA CYS A 139 1.98 -13.51 0.14
C CYS A 139 2.39 -12.28 -0.68
N HIS A 140 2.26 -12.36 -2.01
CA HIS A 140 2.60 -11.27 -2.94
C HIS A 140 1.67 -10.05 -2.83
N ARG A 141 0.50 -10.20 -2.19
CA ARG A 141 -0.47 -9.10 -2.00
C ARG A 141 -0.39 -8.40 -0.65
N CYS A 142 -0.18 -9.15 0.44
CA CYS A 142 -0.12 -8.55 1.78
C CYS A 142 1.26 -8.59 2.45
N GLY A 143 2.25 -9.26 1.84
CA GLY A 143 3.63 -9.31 2.33
C GLY A 143 3.85 -10.10 3.62
N LYS A 144 2.79 -10.70 4.19
CA LYS A 144 2.88 -11.54 5.41
C LYS A 144 3.36 -12.96 5.07
N ILE A 145 3.90 -13.64 6.08
CA ILE A 145 4.47 -14.99 5.95
C ILE A 145 3.46 -16.07 6.36
N PHE A 146 3.36 -17.12 5.57
CA PHE A 146 2.42 -18.22 5.73
C PHE A 146 3.09 -19.58 5.45
N CYS A 147 2.43 -20.65 5.86
CA CYS A 147 2.84 -22.01 5.48
C CYS A 147 2.31 -22.39 4.09
N ARG A 148 2.88 -23.46 3.51
CA ARG A 148 2.48 -23.99 2.18
C ARG A 148 0.99 -24.34 2.03
N ARG A 149 0.28 -24.57 3.12
CA ARG A 149 -1.17 -24.87 3.09
C ARG A 149 -2.01 -23.62 2.85
N CYS A 150 -1.57 -22.48 3.38
CA CYS A 150 -2.33 -21.23 3.41
C CYS A 150 -1.96 -20.27 2.28
N VAL A 151 -1.07 -20.68 1.36
CA VAL A 151 -0.68 -19.92 0.17
C VAL A 151 -0.88 -20.78 -1.05
N LYS A 152 -1.50 -20.19 -2.08
CA LYS A 152 -1.75 -20.84 -3.37
C LYS A 152 -1.18 -19.99 -4.49
N MET A 153 -0.77 -20.65 -5.57
CA MET A 153 -0.49 -19.98 -6.83
C MET A 153 -1.80 -19.47 -7.44
N THR A 154 -1.77 -18.28 -8.04
CA THR A 154 -2.85 -17.80 -8.91
C THR A 154 -2.98 -18.67 -10.16
N ALA A 155 -4.13 -18.59 -10.85
CA ALA A 155 -4.41 -19.41 -12.02
C ALA A 155 -3.42 -19.19 -13.19
N ASP A 156 -2.88 -17.98 -13.30
CA ASP A 156 -1.83 -17.63 -14.26
C ASP A 156 -0.42 -18.02 -13.80
N GLY A 157 -0.28 -18.60 -12.59
CA GLY A 157 0.99 -19.05 -12.04
C GLY A 157 1.98 -17.94 -11.70
N ARG A 158 1.54 -16.66 -11.71
CA ARG A 158 2.44 -15.51 -11.51
C ARG A 158 2.59 -15.11 -10.05
N GLU A 159 1.55 -15.26 -9.25
CA GLU A 159 1.54 -14.77 -7.87
C GLU A 159 1.29 -15.89 -6.86
N ARG A 160 1.95 -15.78 -5.71
CA ARG A 160 1.65 -16.58 -4.51
C ARG A 160 0.79 -15.75 -3.58
N VAL A 161 -0.45 -16.17 -3.34
CA VAL A 161 -1.42 -15.39 -2.57
C VAL A 161 -1.97 -16.23 -1.43
N CYS A 162 -2.08 -15.64 -0.24
CA CYS A 162 -2.69 -16.29 0.91
C CYS A 162 -4.21 -16.37 0.77
N ASP A 163 -4.86 -17.31 1.47
CA ASP A 163 -6.30 -17.51 1.37
C ASP A 163 -7.10 -16.22 1.66
N GLY A 164 -6.73 -15.45 2.68
CA GLY A 164 -7.40 -14.18 2.99
C GLY A 164 -7.37 -13.16 1.84
N CYS A 165 -6.23 -12.99 1.16
CA CYS A 165 -6.14 -12.07 0.03
C CYS A 165 -6.73 -12.63 -1.27
N ARG A 166 -7.11 -13.92 -1.30
CA ARG A 166 -7.85 -14.52 -2.42
C ARG A 166 -9.35 -14.26 -2.27
N ASP A 167 -9.85 -14.33 -1.05
CA ASP A 167 -11.27 -14.13 -0.74
C ASP A 167 -11.70 -12.64 -0.85
N GLU A 168 -10.74 -11.71 -0.81
CA GLU A 168 -10.94 -10.26 -1.02
C GLU A 168 -10.96 -9.83 -2.51
N THR A 169 -10.86 -10.78 -3.46
CA THR A 169 -10.91 -10.50 -4.91
C THR A 169 -12.28 -10.84 -5.50
#